data_AF-A0A917TZK9-F1
#
_entry.id   AF-A0A917TZK9-F1
#
_cell.length_a   1.000
_cell.length_b   1.000
_cell.length_c   1.000
_cell.angle_alpha   90.00
_cell.angle_beta   90.00
_cell.angle_gamma   90.00
#
_symmetry.space_group_name_H-M   'P 1'
#
loop_
_entity.id
_entity.type
_entity.pdbx_description
1 polymer ?
#
loop_
_entity_poly.entity_id
_entity_poly.type
_entity_poly.pdbx_seq_one_letter_code
_entity_poly.pdbx_strand_id
1 'polypeptide(L)'
;MNQILRRNATFLVLVALAAACAAVVWFALPHDREVKSLGIFLFKLVPFVFAIEAIARLDLELARRLHLVRILVPAAFCVFFLYFVPKIFFYLDDFPSVYYHILVLTPIIISALVLAYRLGGGGAGEVRRLGYAMLLVMLSGLEDFAFLTVNDHTEPPWNTIPAVWDWASHMTVFLGHPPTRNEAYAFIAVHVVLALFILIAPARWFERLRPRRSQPEQEPAIRA
;
A
#
# COMPACT_ATOMS: atom_id res chain seq x y z
N MET A 1 20.81 -3.22 25.43
CA MET A 1 19.58 -2.52 24.98
C MET A 1 19.85 -1.46 23.91
N ASN A 2 20.85 -0.57 24.10
CA ASN A 2 21.17 0.50 23.14
C ASN A 2 21.51 0.06 21.70
N GLN A 3 22.18 -1.09 21.50
CA GLN A 3 22.50 -1.57 20.15
C GLN A 3 21.27 -2.04 19.36
N ILE A 4 20.31 -2.72 20.02
CA ILE A 4 19.07 -3.17 19.38
C ILE A 4 18.20 -1.98 18.97
N LEU A 5 18.08 -0.97 19.85
CA LEU A 5 17.36 0.26 19.55
C LEU A 5 18.01 1.03 18.40
N ARG A 6 19.34 1.19 18.40
CA ARG A 6 20.06 1.84 17.28
C ARG A 6 19.88 1.09 15.97
N ARG A 7 19.90 -0.24 15.97
CA ARG A 7 19.66 -1.09 14.79
C ARG A 7 18.25 -0.93 14.23
N ASN A 8 17.28 -0.63 15.09
CA ASN A 8 15.86 -0.51 14.76
C ASN A 8 15.37 0.95 14.67
N ALA A 9 16.25 1.95 14.85
CA ALA A 9 15.85 3.35 14.89
C ALA A 9 15.15 3.79 13.60
N THR A 10 15.67 3.40 12.43
CA THR A 10 15.04 3.73 11.13
C THR A 10 13.67 3.08 10.99
N PHE A 11 13.49 1.84 11.45
CA PHE A 11 12.18 1.18 11.49
C PHE A 11 11.21 1.97 12.37
N LEU A 12 11.61 2.32 13.59
CA LEU A 12 10.77 3.05 14.54
C LEU A 12 10.39 4.45 14.03
N VAL A 13 11.33 5.18 13.42
CA VAL A 13 11.05 6.48 12.79
C VAL A 13 10.02 6.33 11.68
N LEU A 14 10.16 5.33 10.79
CA LEU A 14 9.19 5.12 9.71
C LEU A 14 7.81 4.69 10.22
N VAL A 15 7.75 3.88 11.29
CA VAL A 15 6.47 3.55 11.95
C VAL A 15 5.83 4.82 12.52
N ALA A 16 6.60 5.67 13.20
CA ALA A 16 6.11 6.92 13.75
C ALA A 16 5.61 7.87 12.64
N LEU A 17 6.35 7.99 11.54
CA LEU A 17 5.93 8.78 10.38
C LEU A 17 4.67 8.22 9.72
N ALA A 18 4.58 6.91 9.52
CA ALA A 18 3.38 6.26 8.98
C ALA A 18 2.16 6.54 9.87
N ALA A 19 2.29 6.36 11.18
CA ALA A 19 1.21 6.59 12.14
C ALA A 19 0.80 8.08 12.20
N ALA A 20 1.77 9.00 12.21
CA ALA A 20 1.50 10.44 12.22
C ALA A 20 0.80 10.88 10.94
N CYS A 21 1.27 10.46 9.77
CA CYS A 21 0.62 10.78 8.49
C CYS A 21 -0.78 10.16 8.42
N ALA A 22 -0.95 8.91 8.86
CA ALA A 22 -2.27 8.28 8.92
C ALA A 22 -3.24 9.03 9.84
N ALA A 23 -2.76 9.48 11.01
CA ALA A 23 -3.55 10.28 11.93
C ALA A 23 -3.95 11.63 11.32
N VAL A 24 -3.04 12.31 10.61
CA VAL A 24 -3.38 13.55 9.90
C VAL A 24 -4.43 13.29 8.81
N VAL A 25 -4.26 12.24 8.00
CA VAL A 25 -5.23 11.88 6.97
C VAL A 25 -6.59 11.53 7.58
N TRP A 26 -6.61 10.84 8.71
CA TRP A 26 -7.83 10.37 9.36
C TRP A 26 -8.54 11.44 10.18
N PHE A 27 -7.82 12.33 10.88
CA PHE A 27 -8.43 13.29 11.80
C PHE A 27 -8.47 14.72 11.26
N ALA A 28 -7.60 15.09 10.32
CA ALA A 28 -7.49 16.47 9.83
C ALA A 28 -8.00 16.67 8.40
N LEU A 29 -8.07 15.62 7.57
CA LEU A 29 -8.58 15.73 6.20
C LEU A 29 -10.06 15.33 6.10
N PRO A 30 -10.82 15.94 5.18
CA PRO A 30 -12.17 15.51 4.88
C PRO A 30 -12.21 14.05 4.41
N HIS A 31 -13.24 13.33 4.84
CA HIS A 31 -13.53 11.95 4.43
C HIS A 31 -14.27 11.94 3.08
N ASP A 32 -13.71 12.64 2.11
CA ASP A 32 -14.25 12.70 0.76
C ASP A 32 -13.86 11.45 -0.03
N ARG A 33 -14.83 10.85 -0.72
CA ARG A 33 -14.60 9.77 -1.70
C ARG A 33 -13.84 10.28 -2.93
N GLU A 34 -14.07 11.55 -3.30
CA GLU A 34 -13.48 12.15 -4.49
C GLU A 34 -12.13 12.77 -4.17
N VAL A 35 -11.17 12.50 -5.05
CA VAL A 35 -9.85 13.12 -4.94
C VAL A 35 -9.88 14.49 -5.60
N LYS A 36 -9.77 15.56 -4.81
CA LYS A 36 -9.88 16.95 -5.29
C LYS A 36 -8.64 17.44 -6.03
N SER A 37 -7.48 16.85 -5.79
CA SER A 37 -6.22 17.23 -6.45
C SER A 37 -5.18 16.13 -6.36
N LEU A 38 -4.22 16.14 -7.28
CA LEU A 38 -3.08 15.23 -7.27
C LEU A 38 -2.24 15.38 -5.98
N GLY A 39 -2.14 16.59 -5.42
CA GLY A 39 -1.43 16.81 -4.16
C GLY A 39 -2.08 16.06 -2.99
N ILE A 40 -3.40 16.15 -2.86
CA ILE A 40 -4.16 15.44 -1.81
C ILE A 40 -4.06 13.92 -2.03
N PHE A 41 -4.16 13.48 -3.29
CA PHE A 41 -3.97 12.08 -3.66
C PHE A 41 -2.63 11.54 -3.16
N LEU A 42 -1.53 12.19 -3.56
CA LEU A 42 -0.18 11.77 -3.19
C LEU A 42 0.04 11.83 -1.69
N PHE A 43 -0.48 12.85 -1.01
CA PHE A 43 -0.40 12.96 0.45
C PHE A 43 -1.11 11.80 1.17
N LYS A 44 -2.31 11.40 0.70
CA LYS A 44 -3.04 10.25 1.26
C LYS A 44 -2.30 8.92 1.06
N LEU A 45 -1.35 8.83 0.11
CA LEU A 45 -0.51 7.64 -0.10
C LEU A 45 0.73 7.58 0.79
N VAL A 46 1.22 8.72 1.31
CA VAL A 46 2.43 8.81 2.13
C VAL A 46 2.44 7.86 3.34
N PRO A 47 1.34 7.70 4.13
CA PRO A 47 1.33 6.76 5.25
C PRO A 47 1.69 5.33 4.83
N PHE A 48 1.21 4.89 3.67
CA PHE A 48 1.43 3.54 3.16
C PHE A 48 2.83 3.35 2.59
N VAL A 49 3.41 4.38 1.97
CA VAL A 49 4.82 4.37 1.57
C VAL A 49 5.72 4.21 2.79
N PHE A 50 5.48 4.97 3.87
CA PHE A 50 6.22 4.81 5.12
C PHE A 50 5.98 3.46 5.78
N ALA A 51 4.75 2.93 5.73
CA ALA A 51 4.43 1.60 6.26
C ALA A 51 5.20 0.50 5.52
N ILE A 52 5.21 0.48 4.18
CA ILE A 52 5.96 -0.50 3.39
C ILE A 52 7.46 -0.40 3.69
N GLU A 53 8.00 0.82 3.76
CA GLU A 53 9.41 1.05 4.06
C GLU A 53 9.79 0.68 5.50
N ALA A 54 8.88 0.85 6.45
CA ALA A 54 9.03 0.36 7.82
C ALA A 54 9.05 -1.17 7.83
N ILE A 55 8.04 -1.82 7.26
CA ILE A 55 7.95 -3.28 7.18
C ILE A 55 9.22 -3.85 6.54
N ALA A 56 9.70 -3.26 5.45
CA ALA A 56 10.92 -3.71 4.77
C ALA A 56 12.17 -3.62 5.65
N ARG A 57 12.23 -2.66 6.58
CA ARG A 57 13.33 -2.49 7.54
C ARG A 57 13.13 -3.24 8.85
N LEU A 58 11.99 -3.89 9.06
CA LEU A 58 11.74 -4.68 10.26
C LEU A 58 12.83 -5.74 10.44
N ASP A 59 13.45 -5.72 11.61
CA ASP A 59 14.44 -6.69 12.03
C ASP A 59 13.75 -8.00 12.46
N LEU A 60 13.97 -9.07 11.69
CA LEU A 60 13.32 -10.35 11.92
C LEU A 60 13.81 -11.05 13.19
N GLU A 61 15.03 -10.75 13.64
CA GLU A 61 15.52 -11.30 14.91
C GLU A 61 14.74 -10.69 16.07
N LEU A 62 14.56 -9.37 16.06
CA LEU A 62 13.74 -8.68 17.04
C LEU A 62 12.28 -9.16 16.98
N ALA A 63 11.74 -9.29 15.77
CA ALA A 63 10.37 -9.74 15.56
C ALA A 63 10.11 -11.14 16.14
N ARG A 64 11.08 -12.07 15.99
CA ARG A 64 11.00 -13.40 16.59
C ARG A 64 11.11 -13.37 18.11
N ARG A 65 12.06 -12.60 18.66
CA ARG A 65 12.26 -12.46 20.11
C ARG A 65 11.01 -11.91 20.81
N LEU A 66 10.32 -10.98 20.18
CA LEU A 66 9.08 -10.38 20.69
C LEU A 66 7.81 -11.13 20.25
N HIS A 67 7.96 -12.26 19.56
CA HIS A 67 6.85 -13.05 19.01
C HIS A 67 5.84 -12.21 18.19
N LEU A 68 6.31 -11.20 17.46
CA LEU A 68 5.45 -10.22 16.79
C LEU A 68 4.47 -10.85 15.79
N VAL A 69 4.82 -11.97 15.16
CA VAL A 69 3.88 -12.68 14.27
C VAL A 69 2.61 -13.14 14.99
N ARG A 70 2.72 -13.55 16.27
CA ARG A 70 1.58 -14.00 17.08
C ARG A 70 0.70 -12.84 17.54
N ILE A 71 1.18 -11.60 17.40
CA ILE A 71 0.49 -10.38 17.84
C ILE A 71 -0.03 -9.61 16.63
N LEU A 72 0.86 -9.25 15.71
CA LEU A 72 0.57 -8.34 14.61
C LEU A 72 -0.34 -8.95 13.54
N VAL A 73 -0.20 -10.25 13.24
CA VAL A 73 -1.08 -10.90 12.25
C VAL A 73 -2.52 -10.98 12.78
N PRO A 74 -2.78 -11.50 14.00
CA PRO A 74 -4.11 -11.41 14.59
C PRO A 74 -4.61 -9.97 14.75
N ALA A 75 -3.75 -9.03 15.15
CA ALA A 75 -4.15 -7.62 15.30
C ALA A 75 -4.59 -7.01 13.96
N ALA A 76 -3.89 -7.28 12.86
CA ALA A 76 -4.29 -6.83 11.53
C ALA A 76 -5.65 -7.41 11.12
N PHE A 77 -5.87 -8.69 11.41
CA PHE A 77 -7.19 -9.31 11.19
C PHE A 77 -8.27 -8.69 12.08
N CYS A 78 -7.99 -8.41 13.36
CA CYS A 78 -8.92 -7.74 14.26
C CYS A 78 -9.28 -6.32 13.77
N VAL A 79 -8.34 -5.58 13.18
CA VAL A 79 -8.66 -4.27 12.57
C VAL A 79 -9.67 -4.45 11.43
N PHE A 80 -9.46 -5.41 10.53
CA PHE A 80 -10.45 -5.72 9.50
C PHE A 80 -11.80 -6.15 10.10
N PHE A 81 -11.79 -7.14 10.99
CA PHE A 81 -13.00 -7.81 11.45
C PHE A 81 -13.79 -7.02 12.50
N LEU A 82 -13.12 -6.34 13.43
CA LEU A 82 -13.79 -5.61 14.53
C LEU A 82 -14.05 -4.14 14.20
N TYR A 83 -13.38 -3.57 13.20
CA TYR A 83 -13.58 -2.17 12.81
C TYR A 83 -14.21 -2.04 11.42
N PHE A 84 -13.56 -2.55 10.37
CA PHE A 84 -14.04 -2.34 9.00
C PHE A 84 -15.32 -3.11 8.68
N VAL A 85 -15.42 -4.37 9.10
CA VAL A 85 -16.64 -5.16 8.85
C VAL A 85 -17.89 -4.48 9.47
N PRO A 86 -17.92 -4.12 10.77
CA PRO A 86 -19.06 -3.39 11.34
C PRO A 86 -19.34 -2.05 10.65
N LYS A 87 -18.29 -1.31 10.26
CA LYS A 87 -18.45 -0.03 9.56
C LYS A 87 -19.08 -0.19 8.18
N ILE A 88 -18.66 -1.18 7.41
CA ILE A 88 -19.25 -1.50 6.11
C ILE A 88 -20.73 -1.85 6.31
N PHE A 89 -21.05 -2.74 7.26
CA PHE A 89 -22.44 -3.12 7.54
C PHE A 89 -23.30 -1.97 8.07
N PHE A 90 -22.74 -1.10 8.89
CA PHE A 90 -23.45 0.05 9.45
C PHE A 90 -23.83 1.08 8.38
N TYR A 91 -22.98 1.27 7.37
CA TYR A 91 -23.21 2.24 6.30
C TYR A 91 -23.83 1.61 5.05
N LEU A 92 -24.33 0.37 5.08
CA LEU A 92 -24.72 -0.37 3.87
C LEU A 92 -25.65 0.43 2.92
N ASP A 93 -26.57 1.22 3.47
CA ASP A 93 -27.53 2.05 2.73
C ASP A 93 -26.97 3.43 2.30
N ASP A 94 -25.77 3.79 2.74
CA ASP A 94 -25.00 4.99 2.40
C ASP A 94 -23.75 4.58 1.60
N PHE A 95 -23.95 4.33 0.31
CA PHE A 95 -22.90 3.87 -0.60
C PHE A 95 -21.64 4.76 -0.58
N PRO A 96 -21.72 6.11 -0.61
CA PRO A 96 -20.54 6.97 -0.45
C PRO A 96 -19.69 6.66 0.78
N SER A 97 -20.33 6.44 1.93
CA SER A 97 -19.64 6.10 3.18
C SER A 97 -19.05 4.69 3.12
N VAL A 98 -19.79 3.70 2.62
CA VAL A 98 -19.26 2.32 2.44
C VAL A 98 -18.02 2.34 1.55
N TYR A 99 -18.12 3.00 0.40
CA TYR A 99 -17.04 3.08 -0.57
C TYR A 99 -15.79 3.74 0.03
N TYR A 100 -15.96 4.82 0.81
CA TYR A 100 -14.85 5.42 1.54
C TYR A 100 -14.14 4.42 2.47
N HIS A 101 -14.89 3.62 3.23
CA HIS A 101 -14.29 2.62 4.12
C HIS A 101 -13.56 1.51 3.35
N ILE A 102 -14.08 1.09 2.20
CA ILE A 102 -13.42 0.12 1.30
C ILE A 102 -12.12 0.70 0.74
N LEU A 103 -12.14 1.96 0.30
CA LEU A 103 -10.95 2.67 -0.21
C LEU A 103 -9.83 2.76 0.85
N VAL A 104 -10.19 2.98 2.13
CA VAL A 104 -9.21 3.01 3.23
C VAL A 104 -8.75 1.60 3.60
N LEU A 105 -9.65 0.61 3.59
CA LEU A 105 -9.33 -0.77 3.95
C LEU A 105 -8.31 -1.38 2.99
N THR A 106 -8.43 -1.13 1.69
CA THR A 106 -7.60 -1.76 0.65
C THR A 106 -6.08 -1.60 0.89
N PRO A 107 -5.53 -0.39 1.09
CA PRO A 107 -4.10 -0.24 1.37
C PRO A 107 -3.67 -0.75 2.77
N ILE A 108 -4.60 -0.88 3.72
CA ILE A 108 -4.35 -1.55 5.01
C ILE A 108 -4.19 -3.05 4.80
N ILE A 109 -5.04 -3.68 3.97
CA ILE A 109 -4.89 -5.09 3.58
C ILE A 109 -3.55 -5.31 2.89
N ILE A 110 -3.18 -4.45 1.94
CA ILE A 110 -1.86 -4.51 1.27
C ILE A 110 -0.72 -4.50 2.31
N SER A 111 -0.79 -3.58 3.28
CA SER A 111 0.20 -3.47 4.36
C SER A 111 0.23 -4.72 5.24
N ALA A 112 -0.93 -5.30 5.55
CA ALA A 112 -1.04 -6.53 6.35
C ALA A 112 -0.47 -7.74 5.62
N LEU A 113 -0.74 -7.90 4.32
CA LEU A 113 -0.19 -8.98 3.49
C LEU A 113 1.34 -8.89 3.41
N VAL A 114 1.86 -7.70 3.16
CA VAL A 114 3.31 -7.46 3.07
C VAL A 114 4.00 -7.63 4.44
N LEU A 115 3.34 -7.25 5.54
CA LEU A 115 3.80 -7.49 6.90
C LEU A 115 3.86 -8.99 7.21
N ALA A 116 2.80 -9.75 6.88
CA ALA A 116 2.76 -11.19 7.07
C ALA A 116 3.88 -11.89 6.27
N TYR A 117 4.07 -11.49 5.01
CA TYR A 117 5.18 -11.99 4.18
C TYR A 117 6.55 -11.70 4.81
N ARG A 118 6.77 -10.47 5.31
CA ARG A 118 8.03 -10.11 5.99
C ARG A 118 8.25 -10.95 7.24
N LEU A 119 7.24 -11.06 8.11
CA LEU A 119 7.32 -11.84 9.35
C LEU A 119 7.54 -13.34 9.09
N GLY A 120 7.08 -13.85 7.96
CA GLY A 120 7.36 -15.21 7.47
C GLY A 120 8.79 -15.42 6.95
N GLY A 121 9.64 -14.40 6.94
CA GLY A 121 11.03 -14.48 6.49
C GLY A 121 11.31 -13.81 5.14
N GLY A 122 10.30 -13.20 4.51
CA GLY A 122 10.43 -12.51 3.23
C GLY A 122 11.52 -11.44 3.23
N GLY A 123 12.30 -11.35 2.15
CA GLY A 123 13.41 -10.39 2.02
C GLY A 123 12.94 -8.94 1.94
N ALA A 124 13.73 -8.01 2.49
CA ALA A 124 13.41 -6.58 2.50
C ALA A 124 13.24 -5.96 1.10
N GLY A 125 13.95 -6.48 0.10
CA GLY A 125 13.76 -6.10 -1.31
C GLY A 125 12.38 -6.53 -1.79
N GLU A 126 12.06 -7.81 -1.63
CA GLU A 126 10.77 -8.38 -2.05
C GLU A 126 9.57 -7.74 -1.37
N VAL A 127 9.67 -7.39 -0.09
CA VAL A 127 8.63 -6.62 0.63
C VAL A 127 8.29 -5.31 -0.09
N ARG A 128 9.31 -4.55 -0.52
CA ARG A 128 9.09 -3.30 -1.27
C ARG A 128 8.43 -3.57 -2.60
N ARG A 129 8.91 -4.58 -3.32
CA ARG A 129 8.40 -4.93 -4.65
C ARG A 129 6.94 -5.32 -4.59
N LEU A 130 6.58 -6.21 -3.65
CA LEU A 130 5.21 -6.63 -3.41
C LEU A 130 4.34 -5.43 -2.98
N GLY A 131 4.80 -4.64 -2.00
CA GLY A 131 4.05 -3.48 -1.51
C GLY A 131 3.77 -2.45 -2.59
N TYR A 132 4.79 -2.02 -3.33
CA TYR A 132 4.64 -1.03 -4.39
C TYR A 132 3.89 -1.55 -5.61
N ALA A 133 4.07 -2.83 -5.99
CA ALA A 133 3.28 -3.43 -7.06
C ALA A 133 1.80 -3.50 -6.69
N MET A 134 1.45 -3.89 -5.47
CA MET A 134 0.06 -3.91 -5.02
C MET A 134 -0.54 -2.50 -4.90
N LEU A 135 0.23 -1.49 -4.47
CA LEU A 135 -0.22 -0.10 -4.51
C LEU A 135 -0.47 0.38 -5.96
N LEU A 136 0.40 0.03 -6.91
CA LEU A 136 0.16 0.36 -8.32
C LEU A 136 -1.12 -0.30 -8.86
N VAL A 137 -1.35 -1.57 -8.51
CA VAL A 137 -2.59 -2.27 -8.89
C VAL A 137 -3.81 -1.59 -8.27
N MET A 138 -3.78 -1.27 -6.98
CA MET A 138 -4.85 -0.53 -6.30
C MET A 138 -5.15 0.81 -6.97
N LEU A 139 -4.12 1.54 -7.39
CA LEU A 139 -4.26 2.86 -8.01
C LEU A 139 -4.60 2.83 -9.49
N SER A 140 -4.58 1.65 -10.12
CA SER A 140 -4.72 1.52 -11.58
C SER A 140 -6.13 1.70 -12.09
N GLY A 141 -7.15 1.61 -11.23
CA GLY A 141 -8.56 1.47 -11.64
C GLY A 141 -8.93 0.08 -12.18
N LEU A 142 -8.06 -0.91 -11.97
CA LEU A 142 -8.38 -2.31 -12.31
C LEU A 142 -9.57 -2.82 -11.49
N GLU A 143 -9.80 -2.28 -10.29
CA GLU A 143 -10.98 -2.59 -9.48
C GLU A 143 -12.28 -2.05 -10.11
N ASP A 144 -12.29 -0.80 -10.60
CA ASP A 144 -13.41 -0.26 -11.39
C ASP A 144 -13.69 -1.13 -12.63
N PHE A 145 -12.64 -1.56 -13.33
CA PHE A 145 -12.78 -2.46 -14.47
C PHE A 145 -13.33 -3.84 -14.07
N ALA A 146 -12.85 -4.39 -12.95
CA ALA A 146 -13.36 -5.64 -12.40
C ALA A 146 -14.82 -5.50 -11.99
N PHE A 147 -15.22 -4.38 -11.37
CA PHE A 147 -16.61 -4.09 -11.05
C PHE A 147 -17.49 -4.17 -12.30
N LEU A 148 -17.07 -3.59 -13.42
CA LEU A 148 -17.79 -3.60 -14.70
C LEU A 148 -17.81 -4.95 -15.43
N THR A 149 -16.92 -5.88 -15.09
CA THR A 149 -16.73 -7.13 -15.84
C THR A 149 -17.09 -8.40 -15.06
N VAL A 150 -17.01 -8.35 -13.73
CA VAL A 150 -17.30 -9.49 -12.86
C VAL A 150 -18.77 -9.55 -12.46
N ASN A 151 -19.46 -8.41 -12.39
CA ASN A 151 -20.86 -8.34 -11.98
C ASN A 151 -21.80 -8.36 -13.19
N ASP A 152 -22.94 -9.04 -13.05
CA ASP A 152 -24.02 -9.00 -14.03
C ASP A 152 -24.77 -7.66 -13.93
N HIS A 153 -24.37 -6.70 -14.75
CA HIS A 153 -25.01 -5.38 -14.79
C HIS A 153 -26.29 -5.42 -15.60
N THR A 154 -27.44 -5.42 -14.91
CA THR A 154 -28.77 -5.38 -15.55
C THR A 154 -29.29 -3.97 -15.74
N GLU A 155 -28.67 -2.96 -15.13
CA GLU A 155 -29.09 -1.57 -15.25
C GLU A 155 -28.58 -0.92 -16.55
N PRO A 156 -29.40 -0.08 -17.22
CA PRO A 156 -29.04 0.54 -18.49
C PRO A 156 -27.68 1.28 -18.55
N PRO A 157 -27.24 2.04 -17.52
CA PRO A 157 -25.96 2.74 -17.58
C PRO A 157 -24.73 1.82 -17.47
N TRP A 158 -24.90 0.59 -16.98
CA TRP A 158 -23.81 -0.33 -16.67
C TRP A 158 -23.84 -1.62 -17.51
N ASN A 159 -24.88 -1.81 -18.32
CA ASN A 159 -25.06 -2.97 -19.21
C ASN A 159 -23.90 -3.16 -20.21
N THR A 160 -23.11 -2.12 -20.42
CA THR A 160 -21.90 -2.08 -21.23
C THR A 160 -20.90 -1.17 -20.52
N ILE A 161 -19.61 -1.36 -20.79
CA ILE A 161 -18.57 -0.50 -20.23
C ILE A 161 -18.79 0.94 -20.73
N PRO A 162 -19.03 1.91 -19.83
CA PRO A 162 -19.36 3.29 -20.21
C PRO A 162 -18.29 3.94 -21.06
N ALA A 163 -18.70 4.87 -21.93
CA ALA A 163 -17.79 5.62 -22.79
C ALA A 163 -16.90 6.60 -22.01
N VAL A 164 -17.35 7.07 -20.84
CA VAL A 164 -16.67 8.00 -19.94
C VAL A 164 -16.85 7.50 -18.51
N TRP A 165 -15.79 7.53 -17.70
CA TRP A 165 -15.87 7.13 -16.28
C TRP A 165 -15.82 8.37 -15.39
N ASP A 166 -16.98 8.97 -15.13
CA ASP A 166 -17.11 10.20 -14.34
C ASP A 166 -16.88 10.01 -12.83
N TRP A 167 -16.93 8.77 -12.34
CA TRP A 167 -16.69 8.43 -10.94
C TRP A 167 -15.19 8.22 -10.60
N ALA A 168 -14.34 7.97 -11.60
CA ALA A 168 -12.93 7.59 -11.43
C ALA A 168 -12.03 8.78 -11.07
N SER A 169 -12.34 9.47 -9.97
CA SER A 169 -11.68 10.73 -9.56
C SER A 169 -10.16 10.61 -9.44
N HIS A 170 -9.65 9.44 -9.07
CA HIS A 170 -8.21 9.18 -9.02
C HIS A 170 -7.55 9.26 -10.40
N MET A 171 -8.21 8.81 -11.48
CA MET A 171 -7.72 9.01 -12.86
C MET A 171 -7.91 10.46 -13.29
N THR A 172 -9.05 11.07 -12.95
CA THR A 172 -9.37 12.47 -13.28
C THR A 172 -8.30 13.43 -12.79
N VAL A 173 -7.74 13.24 -11.58
CA VAL A 173 -6.67 14.12 -11.09
C VAL A 173 -5.33 13.96 -11.82
N PHE A 174 -5.11 12.85 -12.54
CA PHE A 174 -3.94 12.68 -13.40
C PHE A 174 -4.18 13.23 -14.81
N LEU A 175 -5.39 13.04 -15.36
CA LEU A 175 -5.72 13.40 -16.74
C LEU A 175 -6.23 14.84 -16.88
N GLY A 176 -6.76 15.43 -15.81
CA GLY A 176 -7.40 16.75 -15.80
C GLY A 176 -8.85 16.76 -16.29
N HIS A 177 -9.40 15.61 -16.66
CA HIS A 177 -10.81 15.42 -17.05
C HIS A 177 -11.24 13.97 -16.76
N PRO A 178 -12.55 13.69 -16.69
CA PRO A 178 -13.04 12.31 -16.65
C PRO A 178 -12.46 11.48 -17.80
N PRO A 179 -11.86 10.31 -17.53
CA PRO A 179 -11.28 9.48 -18.57
C PRO A 179 -12.38 8.97 -19.52
N THR A 180 -12.09 9.03 -20.81
CA THR A 180 -12.78 8.17 -21.78
C THR A 180 -12.44 6.71 -21.52
N ARG A 181 -13.26 5.79 -22.02
CA ARG A 181 -13.04 4.34 -21.89
C ARG A 181 -11.63 3.91 -22.31
N ASN A 182 -11.12 4.47 -23.42
CA ASN A 182 -9.81 4.10 -23.94
C ASN A 182 -8.67 4.69 -23.08
N GLU A 183 -8.85 5.88 -22.51
CA GLU A 183 -7.91 6.46 -21.56
C GLU A 183 -7.87 5.67 -20.25
N ALA A 184 -9.04 5.23 -19.75
CA ALA A 184 -9.12 4.34 -18.60
C ALA A 184 -8.35 3.03 -18.86
N TYR A 185 -8.56 2.39 -20.02
CA TYR A 185 -7.82 1.18 -20.39
C TYR A 185 -6.32 1.41 -20.50
N ALA A 186 -5.89 2.52 -21.10
CA ALA A 186 -4.48 2.88 -21.19
C ALA A 186 -3.87 3.12 -19.80
N PHE A 187 -4.59 3.83 -18.94
CA PHE A 187 -4.19 4.11 -17.56
C PHE A 187 -4.02 2.81 -16.76
N ILE A 188 -5.01 1.91 -16.81
CA ILE A 188 -4.96 0.58 -16.19
C ILE A 188 -3.76 -0.22 -16.72
N ALA A 189 -3.63 -0.31 -18.05
CA ALA A 189 -2.58 -1.09 -18.69
C ALA A 189 -1.17 -0.61 -18.29
N VAL A 190 -0.94 0.70 -18.27
CA VAL A 190 0.34 1.28 -17.83
C VAL A 190 0.66 0.87 -16.40
N HIS A 191 -0.29 1.01 -15.47
CA HIS A 191 -0.06 0.67 -14.06
C HIS A 191 0.18 -0.82 -13.86
N VAL A 192 -0.56 -1.68 -14.56
CA VAL A 192 -0.35 -3.14 -14.51
C VAL A 192 1.02 -3.52 -15.06
N VAL A 193 1.43 -2.95 -16.19
CA VAL A 193 2.77 -3.18 -16.76
C VAL A 193 3.86 -2.71 -15.80
N LEU A 194 3.69 -1.55 -15.15
CA LEU A 194 4.62 -1.06 -14.14
C LEU A 194 4.66 -1.97 -12.90
N ALA A 195 3.51 -2.47 -12.43
CA ALA A 195 3.44 -3.40 -11.32
C ALA A 195 4.18 -4.71 -11.64
N LEU A 196 3.93 -5.28 -12.83
CA LEU A 196 4.64 -6.46 -13.33
C LEU A 196 6.13 -6.19 -13.45
N PHE A 197 6.52 -5.04 -14.00
CA PHE A 197 7.92 -4.63 -14.09
C PHE A 197 8.59 -4.59 -12.72
N ILE A 198 7.95 -3.98 -11.72
CA ILE A 198 8.48 -3.94 -10.35
C ILE A 198 8.67 -5.36 -9.79
N LEU A 199 7.77 -6.29 -10.09
CA LEU A 199 7.86 -7.68 -9.61
C LEU A 199 8.95 -8.49 -10.33
N ILE A 200 9.09 -8.34 -11.66
CA ILE A 200 9.96 -9.20 -12.48
C ILE A 200 11.35 -8.62 -12.75
N ALA A 201 11.55 -7.30 -12.57
CA ALA A 201 12.81 -6.66 -12.93
C ALA A 201 14.02 -7.31 -12.20
N PRO A 202 15.16 -7.55 -12.87
CA PRO A 202 16.31 -8.13 -12.20
C PRO A 202 16.80 -7.26 -11.02
N ALA A 203 16.96 -7.84 -9.83
CA ALA A 203 17.41 -7.11 -8.63
C ALA A 203 18.74 -6.36 -8.86
N ARG A 204 19.62 -6.93 -9.69
CA ARG A 204 20.89 -6.33 -10.15
C ARG A 204 20.74 -4.94 -10.77
N TRP A 205 19.60 -4.62 -11.38
CA TRP A 205 19.36 -3.29 -11.96
C TRP A 205 19.30 -2.21 -10.90
N PHE A 206 18.95 -2.57 -9.66
CA PHE A 206 18.82 -1.64 -8.53
C PHE A 206 20.00 -1.71 -7.56
N GLU A 207 20.97 -2.60 -7.76
CA GLU A 207 22.15 -2.72 -6.88
C GLU A 207 23.01 -1.45 -6.88
N ARG A 208 23.05 -0.72 -8.00
CA ARG A 208 23.77 0.57 -8.12
C ARG A 208 23.19 1.68 -7.24
N LEU A 209 21.94 1.52 -6.79
CA LEU A 209 21.24 2.48 -5.92
C LEU A 209 21.41 2.14 -4.44
N ARG A 210 22.09 1.04 -4.09
CA ARG A 210 22.34 0.68 -2.68
C ARG A 210 23.45 1.57 -2.11
N PRO A 211 23.21 2.26 -0.97
CA PRO A 211 24.28 2.90 -0.23
C PRO A 211 25.32 1.86 0.14
N ARG A 212 26.60 2.14 -0.18
CA ARG A 212 27.73 1.28 0.14
C ARG A 212 27.77 1.10 1.66
N ARG A 213 27.36 -0.06 2.16
CA ARG A 213 27.56 -0.42 3.57
C ARG A 213 29.06 -0.58 3.76
N SER A 214 29.68 0.32 4.53
CA SER A 214 31.05 0.15 5.01
C SER A 214 31.10 -1.21 5.69
N GLN A 215 31.85 -2.15 5.13
CA GLN A 215 32.16 -3.39 5.83
C GLN A 215 32.88 -3.00 7.13
N PRO A 216 32.52 -3.60 8.28
CA PRO A 216 33.35 -3.45 9.46
C PRO A 216 34.75 -3.94 9.09
N GLU A 217 35.75 -3.08 9.29
CA GLU A 217 37.16 -3.44 9.14
C GLU A 217 37.38 -4.76 9.87
N GLN A 218 37.84 -5.77 9.12
CA GLN A 218 38.33 -7.00 9.72
C GLN A 218 39.58 -6.62 10.51
N GLU A 219 39.43 -6.60 11.82
CA GLU A 219 40.51 -6.43 12.78
C GLU A 219 41.60 -7.47 12.46
N PRO A 220 42.85 -7.06 12.16
CA PRO A 220 43.88 -8.00 11.77
C PRO A 220 44.17 -8.95 12.94
N ALA A 221 44.05 -10.25 12.66
CA ALA A 221 44.39 -11.30 13.60
C ALA A 221 45.81 -11.08 14.13
N ILE A 222 45.92 -10.77 15.42
CA ILE A 222 47.17 -10.73 16.16
C ILE A 222 47.78 -12.13 16.04
N ARG A 223 48.83 -12.25 15.22
CA ARG A 223 49.66 -13.45 15.18
C ARG A 223 50.50 -13.45 16.47
N ALA A 224 50.34 -14.52 17.25
CA ALA A 224 51.16 -14.86 18.40
C ALA A 224 52.60 -15.17 17.98
#